data_AF-A0A6I4MXC4-F1
#
_entry.id   AF-A0A6I4MXC4-F1
#
_cell.length_a   1.000
_cell.length_b   1.000
_cell.length_c   1.000
_cell.angle_alpha   90.00
_cell.angle_beta   90.00
_cell.angle_gamma   90.00
#
_symmetry.space_group_name_H-M   'P 1'
#
loop_
_entity.id
_entity.type
_entity.pdbx_description
1 polymer ?
#
loop_
_entity_poly.entity_id
_entity_poly.type
_entity_poly.pdbx_seq_one_letter_code
_entity_poly.pdbx_strand_id
1 'polypeptide(L)'
;MSNIGGTIVAVSMQNTATGEIQRALHALEEQAQAAWSSVSGVDGLALAEAGKTVERVTDALDPMWTIVGMAIEAIEQIRRREVSEGLTGQSLEALDTALVHLAYGHEGLGVARHLLGIGRGDLLRMQRGEL
;
A
#
# COMPACT_ATOMS: atom_id res chain seq x y z
N MET A 1 17.32 42.42 -7.91
CA MET A 1 17.34 41.31 -8.89
C MET A 1 16.58 40.14 -8.29
N SER A 2 15.75 39.52 -9.11
CA SER A 2 14.65 38.63 -8.78
C SER A 2 15.10 37.28 -8.20
N ASN A 3 14.52 36.85 -7.06
CA ASN A 3 14.53 35.45 -6.60
C ASN A 3 13.15 34.79 -6.76
N ILE A 4 12.32 35.29 -7.69
CA ILE A 4 10.94 34.83 -7.88
C ILE A 4 10.90 33.46 -8.57
N GLY A 5 11.95 33.08 -9.29
CA GLY A 5 12.02 31.80 -10.03
C GLY A 5 12.18 30.56 -9.13
N GLY A 6 12.90 30.65 -8.01
CA GLY A 6 13.13 29.51 -7.12
C GLY A 6 11.88 29.11 -6.32
N THR A 7 11.12 30.09 -5.86
CA THR A 7 9.91 29.86 -5.05
C THR A 7 8.77 29.24 -5.88
N ILE A 8 8.59 29.65 -7.14
CA ILE A 8 7.49 29.15 -7.98
C ILE A 8 7.73 27.68 -8.39
N VAL A 9 8.97 27.31 -8.69
CA VAL A 9 9.32 25.92 -9.07
C VAL A 9 9.20 24.98 -7.86
N ALA A 10 9.66 25.40 -6.68
CA ALA A 10 9.55 24.61 -5.45
C ALA A 10 8.08 24.34 -5.04
N VAL A 11 7.22 25.37 -5.13
CA VAL A 11 5.77 25.25 -4.84
C VAL A 11 5.07 24.36 -5.86
N SER A 12 5.41 24.47 -7.14
CA SER A 12 4.84 23.65 -8.22
C SER A 12 5.18 22.15 -8.05
N MET A 13 6.41 21.82 -7.64
CA MET A 13 6.84 20.44 -7.43
C MET A 13 6.31 19.82 -6.13
N GLN A 14 6.14 20.63 -5.06
CA GLN A 14 5.46 20.19 -3.83
C GLN A 14 4.00 19.80 -4.08
N ASN A 15 3.31 20.56 -4.95
CA ASN A 15 1.91 20.28 -5.29
C ASN A 15 1.74 19.00 -6.12
N THR A 16 2.73 18.63 -6.94
CA THR A 16 2.69 17.42 -7.78
C THR A 16 2.97 16.16 -6.97
N ALA A 17 4.00 16.15 -6.12
CA ALA A 17 4.33 15.00 -5.27
C ALA A 17 3.21 14.67 -4.26
N THR A 18 2.61 15.70 -3.65
CA THR A 18 1.47 15.52 -2.73
C THR A 18 0.24 14.97 -3.46
N GLY A 19 -0.03 15.45 -4.68
CA GLY A 19 -1.12 14.94 -5.52
C GLY A 19 -0.90 13.50 -5.99
N GLU A 20 0.34 13.08 -6.26
CA GLU A 20 0.67 11.69 -6.59
C GLU A 20 0.46 10.74 -5.41
N ILE A 21 0.90 11.14 -4.22
CA ILE A 21 0.67 10.36 -2.99
C ILE A 21 -0.83 10.24 -2.71
N GLN A 22 -1.61 11.32 -2.84
CA GLN A 22 -3.06 11.25 -2.65
C GLN A 22 -3.74 10.29 -3.62
N ARG A 23 -3.35 10.30 -4.91
CA ARG A 23 -3.87 9.34 -5.89
C ARG A 23 -3.49 7.90 -5.56
N ALA A 24 -2.26 7.68 -5.11
CA ALA A 24 -1.80 6.37 -4.67
C ALA A 24 -2.61 5.86 -3.47
N LEU A 25 -2.82 6.71 -2.45
CA LEU A 25 -3.63 6.36 -1.28
C LEU A 25 -5.09 6.10 -1.63
N HIS A 26 -5.66 6.84 -2.57
CA HIS A 26 -7.01 6.59 -3.05
C HIS A 26 -7.12 5.24 -3.77
N ALA A 27 -6.16 4.92 -4.64
CA ALA A 27 -6.10 3.62 -5.28
C ALA A 27 -5.94 2.47 -4.27
N LEU A 28 -5.15 2.68 -3.20
CA LEU A 28 -5.02 1.73 -2.10
C LEU A 28 -6.36 1.47 -1.41
N GLU A 29 -7.13 2.52 -1.13
CA GLU A 29 -8.45 2.42 -0.51
C GLU A 29 -9.43 1.64 -1.40
N GLU A 30 -9.46 1.93 -2.70
CA GLU A 30 -10.30 1.19 -3.66
C GLU A 30 -9.95 -0.31 -3.70
N GLN A 31 -8.66 -0.65 -3.71
CA GLN A 31 -8.23 -2.04 -3.65
C GLN A 31 -8.63 -2.70 -2.33
N ALA A 32 -8.45 -2.01 -1.20
CA ALA A 32 -8.81 -2.51 0.11
C ALA A 32 -10.32 -2.81 0.19
N GLN A 33 -11.14 -1.92 -0.35
CA GLN A 33 -12.58 -2.11 -0.44
C GLN A 33 -12.95 -3.28 -1.36
N ALA A 34 -12.26 -3.46 -2.48
CA ALA A 34 -12.49 -4.59 -3.38
C ALA A 34 -12.16 -5.93 -2.70
N ALA A 35 -11.02 -6.01 -2.00
CA ALA A 35 -10.65 -7.17 -1.21
C ALA A 35 -11.68 -7.47 -0.11
N TRP A 36 -12.12 -6.44 0.63
CA TRP A 36 -13.14 -6.60 1.67
C TRP A 36 -14.48 -7.10 1.12
N SER A 37 -14.91 -6.56 -0.02
CA SER A 37 -16.15 -6.98 -0.68
C SER A 37 -16.10 -8.43 -1.16
N SER A 38 -14.91 -8.95 -1.46
CA SER A 38 -14.72 -10.35 -1.87
C SER A 38 -14.92 -11.36 -0.73
N VAL A 39 -14.79 -10.92 0.52
CA VAL A 39 -14.97 -11.74 1.73
C VAL A 39 -16.25 -11.41 2.50
N SER A 40 -17.00 -10.38 2.11
CA SER A 40 -18.26 -10.06 2.77
C SER A 40 -19.35 -11.06 2.38
N GLY A 41 -20.05 -11.65 3.37
CA GLY A 41 -21.19 -12.54 3.14
C GLY A 41 -20.84 -13.99 2.80
N VAL A 42 -19.64 -14.46 3.15
CA VAL A 42 -19.17 -15.84 2.91
C VAL A 42 -19.63 -16.82 4.00
N ASP A 43 -20.94 -16.99 4.15
CA ASP A 43 -21.50 -18.08 4.96
C ASP A 43 -21.78 -19.31 4.08
N GLY A 44 -21.28 -20.47 4.51
CA GLY A 44 -21.62 -21.77 3.88
C GLY A 44 -21.03 -22.00 2.48
N LEU A 45 -19.94 -21.32 2.12
CA LEU A 45 -19.29 -21.51 0.81
C LEU A 45 -18.87 -22.96 0.58
N ALA A 46 -19.08 -23.45 -0.65
CA ALA A 46 -18.47 -24.70 -1.09
C ALA A 46 -16.94 -24.55 -1.13
N LEU A 47 -16.20 -25.66 -0.98
CA LEU A 47 -14.73 -25.66 -0.98
C LEU A 47 -14.12 -24.99 -2.23
N ALA A 48 -14.75 -25.16 -3.39
CA ALA A 48 -14.36 -24.51 -4.65
C ALA A 48 -14.48 -22.99 -4.60
N GLU A 49 -15.51 -22.48 -3.94
CA GLU A 49 -15.79 -21.05 -3.82
C GLU A 49 -14.89 -20.41 -2.76
N ALA A 50 -14.66 -21.10 -1.63
CA ALA A 50 -13.70 -20.67 -0.62
C ALA A 50 -12.30 -20.49 -1.22
N GLY A 51 -11.84 -21.44 -2.05
CA GLY A 51 -10.56 -21.34 -2.77
C GLY A 51 -10.48 -20.13 -3.70
N LYS A 52 -11.56 -19.84 -4.44
CA LYS A 52 -11.65 -18.65 -5.31
C LYS A 52 -11.66 -17.33 -4.52
N THR A 53 -12.31 -17.31 -3.36
CA THR A 53 -12.30 -16.14 -2.49
C THR A 53 -10.90 -15.86 -1.97
N VAL A 54 -10.18 -16.89 -1.48
CA VAL A 54 -8.79 -16.74 -1.03
C VAL A 54 -7.89 -16.26 -2.17
N GLU A 55 -8.06 -16.80 -3.38
CA GLU A 55 -7.34 -16.34 -4.58
C GLU A 55 -7.56 -14.85 -4.83
N ARG A 56 -8.81 -14.38 -4.90
CA ARG A 56 -9.11 -12.96 -5.14
C ARG A 56 -8.53 -12.04 -4.07
N VAL A 57 -8.61 -12.42 -2.79
CA VAL A 57 -8.02 -11.64 -1.70
C VAL A 57 -6.51 -11.58 -1.85
N THR A 58 -5.88 -12.74 -2.14
CA THR A 58 -4.42 -12.82 -2.31
C THR A 58 -3.96 -11.94 -3.47
N ASP A 59 -4.65 -12.00 -4.60
CA ASP A 59 -4.33 -11.22 -5.80
C ASP A 59 -4.50 -9.71 -5.56
N ALA A 60 -5.45 -9.31 -4.70
CA ALA A 60 -5.64 -7.91 -4.32
C ALA A 60 -4.50 -7.36 -3.44
N LEU A 61 -3.71 -8.21 -2.77
CA LEU A 61 -2.59 -7.75 -1.94
C LEU A 61 -1.39 -7.27 -2.77
N ASP A 62 -1.18 -7.81 -3.97
CA ASP A 62 -0.07 -7.44 -4.86
C ASP A 62 -0.11 -5.96 -5.31
N PRO A 63 -1.24 -5.43 -5.82
CA PRO A 63 -1.34 -4.01 -6.13
C PRO A 63 -1.26 -3.14 -4.87
N MET A 64 -1.82 -3.56 -3.73
CA MET A 64 -1.69 -2.81 -2.46
C MET A 64 -0.23 -2.70 -2.02
N TRP A 65 0.51 -3.81 -2.06
CA TRP A 65 1.94 -3.84 -1.73
C TRP A 65 2.71 -2.87 -2.61
N THR A 66 2.48 -2.92 -3.93
CA THR A 66 3.14 -2.02 -4.90
C THR A 66 2.83 -0.56 -4.61
N ILE A 67 1.57 -0.21 -4.37
CA ILE A 67 1.13 1.16 -4.08
C ILE A 67 1.77 1.68 -2.79
N VAL A 68 1.78 0.88 -1.71
CA VAL A 68 2.40 1.26 -0.45
C VAL A 68 3.91 1.44 -0.62
N GLY A 69 4.59 0.56 -1.37
CA GLY A 69 6.00 0.71 -1.69
C GLY A 69 6.32 2.02 -2.41
N MET A 70 5.52 2.37 -3.44
CA MET A 70 5.66 3.65 -4.15
C MET A 70 5.42 4.86 -3.23
N ALA A 71 4.44 4.77 -2.32
CA ALA A 71 4.18 5.84 -1.36
C ALA A 71 5.34 6.02 -0.37
N ILE A 72 5.94 4.93 0.11
CA ILE A 72 7.15 4.97 0.95
C ILE A 72 8.27 5.70 0.21
N GLU A 73 8.58 5.28 -1.01
CA GLU A 73 9.65 5.90 -1.82
C GLU A 73 9.44 7.40 -2.03
N ALA A 74 8.20 7.81 -2.34
CA ALA A 74 7.85 9.22 -2.53
C ALA A 74 8.02 10.03 -1.23
N ILE A 75 7.56 9.50 -0.09
CA ILE A 75 7.67 10.17 1.21
C ILE A 75 9.14 10.26 1.64
N GLU A 76 9.95 9.23 1.40
CA GLU A 76 11.38 9.30 1.65
C GLU A 76 12.09 10.36 0.79
N GLN A 77 11.68 10.53 -0.48
CA GLN A 77 12.23 11.58 -1.34
C GLN A 77 11.89 12.97 -0.80
N ILE A 78 10.65 13.18 -0.36
CA ILE A 78 10.23 14.43 0.29
C ILE A 78 11.08 14.69 1.53
N ARG A 79 11.20 13.68 2.40
CA ARG A 79 12.01 13.75 3.62
C ARG A 79 13.46 14.11 3.34
N ARG A 80 14.11 13.42 2.38
CA ARG A 80 15.51 13.71 1.98
C ARG A 80 15.67 15.15 1.51
N ARG A 81 14.72 15.66 0.73
CA ARG A 81 14.71 17.07 0.29
C ARG A 81 14.59 18.02 1.46
N GLU A 82 13.62 17.82 2.35
CA GLU A 82 13.39 18.70 3.50
C GLU A 82 14.60 18.78 4.43
N VAL A 83 15.24 17.63 4.70
CA VAL A 83 16.51 17.59 5.45
C VAL A 83 17.60 18.38 4.75
N SER A 84 17.73 18.24 3.42
CA SER A 84 18.74 18.96 2.63
C SER A 84 18.51 20.48 2.59
N GLU A 85 17.25 20.91 2.71
CA GLU A 85 16.82 22.31 2.78
C GLU A 85 16.92 22.90 4.20
N GLY A 86 17.34 22.09 5.18
CA GLY A 86 17.54 22.52 6.57
C GLY A 86 16.25 22.63 7.39
N LEU A 87 15.14 22.07 6.90
CA LEU A 87 13.89 21.97 7.66
C LEU A 87 14.07 20.98 8.82
N THR A 88 13.63 21.38 10.02
CA THR A 88 13.71 20.57 11.23
C THR A 88 12.42 20.72 12.06
N GLY A 89 12.22 19.79 12.99
CA GLY A 89 11.10 19.85 13.95
C GLY A 89 9.91 18.96 13.57
N GLN A 90 8.72 19.36 14.02
CA GLN A 90 7.51 18.51 14.07
C GLN A 90 7.08 17.92 12.72
N SER A 91 7.28 18.63 11.60
CA SER A 91 6.92 18.12 10.27
C SER A 91 7.78 16.94 9.85
N LEU A 92 9.07 16.96 10.17
CA LEU A 92 10.00 15.86 9.87
C LEU A 92 9.70 14.64 10.76
N GLU A 93 9.36 14.86 12.03
CA GLU A 93 8.94 13.79 12.96
C GLU A 93 7.64 13.11 12.49
N ALA A 94 6.70 13.88 11.96
CA ALA A 94 5.46 13.34 11.39
C ALA A 94 5.73 12.47 10.14
N LEU A 95 6.64 12.90 9.27
CA LEU A 95 7.08 12.10 8.11
C LEU A 95 7.76 10.81 8.55
N ASP A 96 8.66 10.87 9.55
CA ASP A 96 9.35 9.70 10.09
C ASP A 96 8.38 8.69 10.69
N THR A 97 7.41 9.20 11.45
CA THR A 97 6.34 8.37 12.02
C THR A 97 5.48 7.72 10.94
N ALA A 98 5.12 8.46 9.89
CA ALA A 98 4.35 7.92 8.78
C ALA A 98 5.13 6.82 8.03
N LEU A 99 6.43 7.03 7.76
CA LEU A 99 7.28 6.05 7.10
C LEU A 99 7.38 4.73 7.88
N VAL A 100 7.51 4.80 9.22
CA VAL A 100 7.52 3.60 10.07
C VAL A 100 6.22 2.82 9.95
N HIS A 101 5.06 3.48 10.02
CA HIS A 101 3.78 2.79 9.89
C HIS A 101 3.56 2.20 8.49
N LEU A 102 3.95 2.92 7.45
CA LEU A 102 3.85 2.43 6.08
C LEU A 102 4.78 1.23 5.85
N ALA A 103 5.99 1.24 6.40
CA ALA A 103 6.92 0.12 6.31
C ALA A 103 6.34 -1.14 7.00
N TYR A 104 5.78 -1.00 8.21
CA TYR A 104 5.09 -2.12 8.87
C TYR A 104 3.86 -2.61 8.09
N GLY A 105 3.07 -1.68 7.55
CA GLY A 105 1.92 -2.02 6.71
C GLY A 105 2.34 -2.78 5.44
N HIS A 106 3.40 -2.33 4.78
CA HIS A 106 4.00 -2.98 3.64
C HIS A 106 4.40 -4.41 4.00
N GLU A 107 5.31 -4.61 4.97
CA GLU A 107 5.73 -5.94 5.43
C GLU A 107 4.54 -6.85 5.79
N GLY A 108 3.54 -6.30 6.49
CA GLY A 108 2.31 -7.00 6.84
C GLY A 108 1.52 -7.52 5.64
N LEU A 109 1.41 -6.75 4.56
CA LEU A 109 0.80 -7.19 3.30
C LEU A 109 1.54 -8.39 2.70
N GLY A 110 2.87 -8.41 2.77
CA GLY A 110 3.70 -9.51 2.28
C GLY A 110 3.52 -10.78 3.09
N VAL A 111 3.46 -10.65 4.41
CA VAL A 111 3.15 -11.78 5.31
C VAL A 111 1.75 -12.31 5.05
N ALA A 112 0.75 -11.44 4.94
CA ALA A 112 -0.64 -11.82 4.66
C ALA A 112 -0.73 -12.60 3.33
N ARG A 113 -0.08 -12.09 2.28
CA ARG A 113 0.00 -12.74 0.97
C ARG A 113 0.60 -14.14 1.07
N HIS A 114 1.71 -14.28 1.80
CA HIS A 114 2.36 -15.57 1.98
C HIS A 114 1.44 -16.59 2.67
N LEU A 115 0.82 -16.20 3.79
CA LEU A 115 -0.08 -17.07 4.56
C LEU A 115 -1.33 -17.48 3.77
N LEU A 116 -1.95 -16.53 3.05
CA LEU A 116 -3.09 -16.83 2.19
C LEU A 116 -2.69 -17.74 1.01
N GLY A 117 -1.49 -17.56 0.46
CA GLY A 117 -0.93 -18.46 -0.56
C GLY A 117 -0.78 -19.90 -0.07
N ILE A 118 -0.30 -20.10 1.17
CA ILE A 118 -0.25 -21.42 1.81
C ILE A 118 -1.66 -22.00 1.94
N GLY A 119 -2.59 -21.23 2.54
CA GLY A 119 -3.98 -21.66 2.72
C GLY A 119 -4.66 -22.04 1.41
N ARG A 120 -4.45 -21.26 0.34
CA ARG A 120 -4.92 -21.59 -1.02
C ARG A 120 -4.34 -22.92 -1.51
N GLY A 121 -3.05 -23.15 -1.29
CA GLY A 121 -2.39 -24.40 -1.63
C GLY A 121 -3.06 -25.61 -0.97
N ASP A 122 -3.37 -25.51 0.32
CA ASP A 122 -4.06 -26.56 1.05
C ASP A 122 -5.50 -26.77 0.57
N LEU A 123 -6.26 -25.70 0.31
CA LEU A 123 -7.61 -25.81 -0.26
C LEU A 123 -7.60 -26.51 -1.63
N LEU A 124 -6.61 -26.22 -2.48
CA LEU A 124 -6.45 -26.88 -3.77
C LEU A 124 -6.09 -28.37 -3.62
N ARG A 125 -5.27 -28.73 -2.62
CA ARG A 125 -4.96 -30.13 -2.30
C ARG A 125 -6.21 -30.89 -1.83
N MET A 126 -7.03 -30.27 -0.98
CA MET A 126 -8.31 -30.84 -0.55
C MET A 126 -9.25 -31.07 -1.75
N GLN A 127 -9.33 -30.12 -2.69
CA GLN A 127 -10.16 -30.29 -3.90
C GLN A 127 -9.70 -31.45 -4.79
N ARG A 128 -8.40 -31.76 -4.78
CA ARG A 128 -7.82 -32.91 -5.50
C ARG A 128 -7.91 -34.24 -4.71
N GLY A 129 -8.38 -34.22 -3.46
CA GLY A 129 -8.44 -35.39 -2.59
C GLY A 129 -7.06 -35.83 -2.06
N GLU A 130 -6.11 -34.90 -1.93
CA GLU A 130 -4.72 -35.14 -1.49
C GLU A 130 -4.51 -34.87 0.01
N LEU A 131 -5.60 -34.63 0.76
CA LEU A 131 -5.66 -34.36 2.20
C LEU A 131 -6.82 -35.13 2.83
#